data_AF-A0A421E2Z8-F1
#
_entry.id   AF-A0A421E2Z8-F1
#
_cell.length_a   1.000
_cell.length_b   1.000
_cell.length_c   1.000
_cell.angle_alpha   90.00
_cell.angle_beta   90.00
_cell.angle_gamma   90.00
#
_symmetry.space_group_name_H-M   'P 1'
#
loop_
_entity.id
_entity.type
_entity.pdbx_description
1 polymer ?
#
loop_
_entity_poly.entity_id
_entity_poly.type
_entity_poly.pdbx_seq_one_letter_code
_entity_poly.pdbx_strand_id
1 'polypeptide(L)' 'MSPDQTDAVVVRREPLRGPAQRNRYEPRDEGGWRRVEERWNGCQWIYVGSEIVDSIDIEGAEVLA' A
#
# COMPACT_ATOMS: atom_id res chain seq x y z
N MET A 1 6.79 -0.63 -16.17
CA MET A 1 6.41 0.79 -16.00
C MET A 1 6.46 1.05 -14.50
N SER A 2 7.57 1.57 -13.98
CA SER A 2 7.65 1.93 -12.57
C SER A 2 6.70 3.11 -12.33
N PRO A 3 5.87 3.09 -11.28
CA PRO A 3 5.03 4.23 -10.96
C PRO A 3 5.93 5.47 -10.82
N ASP A 4 5.57 6.57 -11.50
CA ASP A 4 6.23 7.85 -11.30
C ASP A 4 6.32 8.11 -9.79
N GLN A 5 7.53 8.33 -9.27
CA GLN A 5 7.86 8.49 -7.84
C GLN A 5 7.15 9.68 -7.15
N THR A 6 6.20 10.32 -7.82
CA THR A 6 5.49 11.51 -7.34
C THR A 6 4.14 11.18 -6.72
N ASP A 7 3.55 10.01 -7.01
CA ASP A 7 2.25 9.63 -6.47
C ASP A 7 2.32 8.41 -5.56
N ALA A 8 1.50 8.40 -4.50
CA ALA A 8 1.50 7.33 -3.53
C ALA A 8 0.80 6.10 -4.12
N VAL A 9 1.46 4.95 -4.10
CA VAL A 9 0.86 3.71 -4.59
C VAL A 9 -0.02 3.11 -3.50
N VAL A 10 -1.27 2.77 -3.82
CA VAL A 10 -2.19 2.14 -2.87
C VAL A 10 -2.60 0.76 -3.35
N VAL A 11 -2.29 -0.26 -2.56
CA VAL A 11 -2.71 -1.64 -2.79
C VAL A 11 -3.77 -2.01 -1.76
N ARG A 12 -5.02 -2.19 -2.20
CA ARG A 12 -6.14 -2.62 -1.35
C ARG A 12 -6.40 -4.11 -1.52
N ARG A 13 -6.74 -4.79 -0.42
CA ARG A 13 -7.15 -6.19 -0.39
C ARG A 13 -8.36 -6.39 0.51
N GLU A 14 -9.23 -7.30 0.12
CA GLU A 14 -10.43 -7.69 0.88
C GLU A 14 -10.31 -9.16 1.28
N PRO A 15 -9.77 -9.45 2.48
CA PRO A 15 -9.65 -10.83 2.94
C PRO A 15 -11.03 -11.48 3.04
N LEU A 16 -11.13 -12.76 2.67
CA LEU A 16 -12.37 -13.55 2.84
C LEU A 16 -12.86 -13.58 4.30
N ARG A 17 -11.94 -13.44 5.25
CA ARG A 17 -12.23 -13.34 6.68
C ARG A 17 -11.41 -12.21 7.29
N GLY A 18 -12.12 -11.29 7.95
CA GLY A 18 -11.53 -10.15 8.64
C GLY A 18 -11.73 -8.82 7.91
N PRO A 19 -11.17 -7.73 8.46
CA PRO A 19 -11.34 -6.41 7.89
C PRO A 19 -10.59 -6.23 6.58
N ALA A 20 -11.10 -5.36 5.70
CA ALA A 20 -10.37 -4.87 4.54
C ALA A 20 -9.01 -4.27 4.97
N GLN A 21 -8.00 -4.45 4.14
CA GLN A 21 -6.63 -4.00 4.42
C GLN A 21 -6.10 -3.21 3.23
N ARG A 22 -5.21 -2.26 3.49
CA ARG A 22 -4.45 -1.60 2.43
C ARG A 22 -3.01 -1.36 2.85
N ASN A 23 -2.13 -1.39 1.86
CA ASN A 23 -0.78 -0.85 1.97
C ASN A 23 -0.74 0.44 1.15
N ARG A 24 -0.26 1.53 1.76
CA ARG A 24 0.11 2.76 1.05
C ARG A 24 1.61 2.84 0.97
N TYR A 25 2.12 3.24 -0.18
CA TYR A 25 3.53 3.45 -0.40
C TYR A 25 3.77 4.90 -0.74
N GLU A 26 4.38 5.61 0.18
CA GLU A 26 4.63 7.06 0.08
C GLU A 26 6.09 7.26 -0.34
N PRO A 27 6.36 7.98 -1.44
CA PRO A 27 7.74 8.26 -1.85
C PRO A 27 8.44 9.11 -0.78
N ARG A 28 9.76 8.93 -0.65
CA ARG A 28 10.59 9.70 0.30
C ARG A 28 11.59 10.57 -0.44
N ASP A 29 11.84 11.76 0.08
CA ASP A 29 12.82 12.71 -0.49
C ASP A 29 14.27 12.15 -0.50
N GLU A 30 14.60 11.30 0.47
CA GLU A 30 15.92 10.64 0.59
C GLU A 30 16.03 9.36 -0.25
N GLY A 31 15.03 9.08 -1.08
CA GLY A 31 14.92 7.84 -1.85
C GLY A 31 14.20 6.72 -1.10
N GLY A 32 13.76 5.74 -1.88
CA GLY A 32 12.90 4.66 -1.42
C GLY A 32 11.50 5.12 -1.03
N TRP A 33 10.81 4.28 -0.28
CA TRP A 33 9.39 4.43 0.00
C TRP A 33 9.08 4.11 1.45
N ARG A 34 8.09 4.79 2.01
CA ARG A 34 7.46 4.39 3.26
C ARG A 34 6.23 3.55 2.95
N ARG A 35 6.29 2.27 3.31
CA ARG A 35 5.10 1.41 3.36
C ARG A 35 4.34 1.69 4.64
N VAL A 36 3.04 1.96 4.55
CA VAL A 36 2.11 2.09 5.66
C VAL A 36 1.04 1.02 5.52
N GLU A 37 0.94 0.12 6.48
CA GLU A 37 -0.14 -0.87 6.57
C GLU A 37 -1.31 -0.29 7.37
N GLU A 38 -2.51 -0.40 6.82
CA GLU A 38 -3.75 0.05 7.44
C GLU A 38 -4.84 -1.03 7.35
N ARG A 39 -5.70 -1.09 8.37
CA ARG A 39 -6.89 -1.96 8.41
C ARG A 39 -8.15 -1.15 8.58
N TRP A 40 -9.21 -1.53 7.88
CA TRP A 40 -10.52 -0.91 8.04
C TRP A 40 -11.18 -1.37 9.33
N ASN A 41 -11.60 -0.45 10.20
CA ASN A 41 -12.30 -0.82 11.43
C ASN A 41 -13.84 -0.73 11.33
N GLY A 42 -14.38 -0.42 10.15
CA GLY A 42 -15.80 -0.14 9.95
C GLY A 42 -16.11 1.32 9.61
N CYS A 43 -15.25 2.26 10.03
CA CYS A 43 -15.46 3.71 9.82
C CYS A 43 -14.26 4.42 9.19
N GLN A 44 -13.04 3.97 9.50
CA GLN A 44 -11.82 4.58 9.00
C GLN A 44 -10.70 3.54 8.88
N TRP A 45 -9.68 3.90 8.11
CA TRP A 45 -8.45 3.14 8.03
C TRP A 45 -7.60 3.42 9.27
N ILE A 46 -7.27 2.36 10.00
CA ILE A 46 -6.47 2.41 11.22
C ILE A 46 -5.06 1.93 10.90
N TYR A 47 -4.07 2.73 11.28
CA TYR A 47 -2.66 2.38 11.20
C TYR A 47 -2.37 1.07 11.95
N VAL A 48 -1.64 0.18 11.30
CA VAL A 48 -1.16 -1.08 11.88
C VAL A 48 0.36 -1.09 12.02
N GLY A 49 1.06 -0.60 11.00
CA GLY A 49 2.51 -0.61 10.98
C GLY A 49 3.07 0.19 9.81
N SER A 50 4.37 0.49 9.87
CA SER A 50 5.08 1.08 8.75
C SER A 50 6.51 0.56 8.65
N GLU A 51 7.05 0.61 7.44
CA GLU A 51 8.37 0.13 7.08
C GLU A 51 8.97 1.01 5.98
N ILE A 52 10.29 1.15 5.96
CA ILE A 52 11.01 1.81 4.87
C ILE A 52 11.51 0.73 3.93
N VAL A 53 11.16 0.85 2.65
CA VAL A 53 11.54 -0.10 1.60
C VAL A 53 12.31 0.63 0.50
N ASP A 54 13.28 -0.05 -0.09
CA ASP A 54 14.14 0.52 -1.13
C ASP A 54 13.39 0.70 -2.47
N SER A 55 12.66 -0.33 -2.90
CA SER A 55 11.92 -0.33 -4.15
C SER A 55 10.61 -1.10 -4.01
N ILE A 56 9.63 -0.78 -4.84
CA ILE A 56 8.35 -1.50 -4.92
C ILE A 56 8.16 -1.96 -6.36
N ASP A 57 7.87 -3.24 -6.50
CA ASP A 57 7.56 -3.87 -7.77
C ASP A 57 6.17 -4.51 -7.65
N ILE A 58 5.29 -4.22 -8.61
CA ILE A 58 3.92 -4.74 -8.64
C ILE A 58 3.76 -5.49 -9.96
N GLU A 59 3.95 -6.81 -9.88
CA GLU A 59 3.84 -7.71 -11.01
C GLU A 59 2.40 -8.20 -11.19
N GLY A 60 1.95 -8.29 -12.45
CA GLY A 60 0.67 -8.94 -12.79
C GLY A 60 -0.59 -8.16 -12.42
N ALA A 61 -0.64 -6.86 -12.72
CA ALA A 61 -1.83 -6.01 -12.58
C ALA A 61 -2.96 -6.40 -13.57
N GLU A 62 -3.42 -7.66 -13.52
CA GLU A 62 -4.75 -8.03 -13.97
C GLU A 62 -5.67 -7.83 -12.78
N VAL A 63 -6.61 -6.88 -12.89
CA VAL A 63 -7.65 -6.66 -11.90
C VAL A 63 -8.49 -7.92 -11.83
N LEU A 64 -8.22 -8.79 -10.84
CA LEU A 64 -9.06 -9.93 -10.52
C LEU A 64 -10.36 -9.38 -9.93
N ALA A 65 -11.38 -9.28 -10.78
CA ALA A 65 -12.74 -8.87 -10.44
C ALA A 65 -13.48 -9.93 -9.63
#